data_AF-R6DH86-F1
#
_entry.id   AF-R6DH86-F1
#
_cell.length_a   1.000
_cell.length_b   1.000
_cell.length_c   1.000
_cell.angle_alpha   90.00
_cell.angle_beta   90.00
_cell.angle_gamma   90.00
#
_symmetry.space_group_name_H-M   'P 1'
#
loop_
_entity.id
_entity.type
_entity.pdbx_description
1 polymer ?
#
loop_
_entity_poly.entity_id
_entity_poly.type
_entity_poly.pdbx_seq_one_letter_code
_entity_poly.pdbx_strand_id
1 'polypeptide(L)'
;MKVVKSFTVAALALLAACSNEENQVTSDNTSYPVDVRVSLNTNKVGTRAAMGDLQETVADQAAATLSKVHVYLVDGSGNITVAEEFIKDDAKWGQLVNAVPASADKTPGGYKFLDVTAATKEAVVICNPQGAIVQKGGKMADIVDYVLKSKIGEVIYADAKGLTTIGQESYGVNPQDDKRVVKAAEFTLAGNMNRFQILGTKFAKIEWTQSGKADAKKWQEDWIKANAGKTPEEALAAFVAHVGKYDVKTGASPNDAEWKKYFQVVDVTAENTGIVMNRFYNKFHVANHSSNELLEAKTYQGDRYDFATGTFKPDGKNDLSEAASYYNAVGFDFETAKKAAAFNFFSDKVTNYGKGGDAPTLHFIFKTGKVSENRRFLNVTGYTETEGQDAGLDAAANKVGKLLNIDLSKVNGGNGILVDADPTIPEGVIPEPGGKEDFNNESANVIVRVQVQPWVAVNVFPIL
;
A
#
# COMPACT_ATOMS: atom_id res chain seq x y z
N MET A 1 35.11 30.52 -86.89
CA MET A 1 34.15 29.46 -87.32
C MET A 1 34.86 28.12 -87.21
N LYS A 2 34.30 27.00 -86.74
CA LYS A 2 32.96 26.74 -86.16
C LYS A 2 33.08 26.25 -84.70
N VAL A 3 31.95 25.92 -84.05
CA VAL A 3 31.78 25.51 -82.64
C VAL A 3 31.59 23.98 -82.55
N VAL A 4 31.36 23.43 -81.34
CA VAL A 4 30.86 22.04 -81.01
C VAL A 4 31.99 21.00 -80.85
N LYS A 5 32.15 20.22 -79.75
CA LYS A 5 31.37 19.97 -78.51
C LYS A 5 32.28 19.47 -77.34
N SER A 6 31.76 19.46 -76.10
CA SER A 6 31.91 18.47 -74.97
C SER A 6 33.14 17.54 -74.90
N PHE A 7 33.71 17.13 -73.74
CA PHE A 7 33.45 17.27 -72.28
C PHE A 7 34.67 16.65 -71.52
N THR A 8 34.94 16.68 -70.20
CA THR A 8 34.31 17.17 -68.94
C THR A 8 35.44 17.58 -67.94
N VAL A 9 35.08 18.19 -66.80
CA VAL A 9 35.96 18.64 -65.69
C VAL A 9 36.76 17.51 -65.00
N ALA A 10 38.07 17.72 -64.76
CA ALA A 10 38.89 16.93 -63.82
C ALA A 10 40.19 17.66 -63.39
N ALA A 11 40.11 18.92 -62.93
CA ALA A 11 41.30 19.71 -62.55
C ALA A 11 41.03 20.77 -61.47
N LEU A 12 40.84 20.34 -60.21
CA LEU A 12 40.92 21.24 -59.05
C LEU A 12 41.61 20.54 -57.86
N ALA A 13 42.82 20.04 -58.11
CA ALA A 13 43.59 19.25 -57.16
C ALA A 13 45.07 19.66 -57.17
N LEU A 14 45.38 20.80 -56.55
CA LEU A 14 46.61 21.06 -55.79
C LEU A 14 46.52 22.42 -55.07
N LEU A 15 47.27 22.59 -53.97
CA LEU A 15 47.56 23.85 -53.27
C LEU A 15 46.37 24.55 -52.56
N ALA A 16 45.87 23.91 -51.50
CA ALA A 16 45.27 24.58 -50.34
C ALA A 16 45.69 23.87 -49.04
N ALA A 17 46.99 23.89 -48.72
CA ALA A 17 47.46 23.55 -47.37
C ALA A 17 47.15 24.70 -46.40
N CYS A 18 47.15 24.41 -45.09
CA CYS A 18 46.80 25.32 -43.98
C CYS A 18 45.31 25.45 -43.63
N SER A 19 44.63 24.31 -43.44
CA SER A 19 43.58 24.19 -42.42
C SER A 19 43.80 22.92 -41.62
N ASN A 20 44.00 23.04 -40.30
CA ASN A 20 43.79 21.92 -39.39
C ASN A 20 42.28 21.66 -39.33
N GLU A 21 41.78 20.76 -40.18
CA GLU A 21 40.62 19.99 -39.77
C GLU A 21 41.09 19.08 -38.63
N GLU A 22 40.75 19.47 -37.40
CA GLU A 22 40.58 18.47 -36.35
C GLU A 22 39.55 17.48 -36.87
N ASN A 23 40.01 16.34 -37.37
CA ASN A 23 39.19 15.16 -37.46
C ASN A 23 38.68 14.90 -36.04
N GLN A 24 37.43 15.30 -35.77
CA GLN A 24 36.67 14.73 -34.66
C GLN A 24 36.49 13.25 -34.99
N VAL A 25 37.49 12.47 -34.59
CA VAL A 25 37.35 11.03 -34.42
C VAL A 25 36.39 10.85 -33.26
N THR A 26 35.10 10.92 -33.57
CA THR A 26 34.04 10.35 -32.74
C THR A 26 34.31 8.86 -32.69
N SER A 27 35.17 8.45 -31.75
CA SER A 27 35.48 7.07 -31.50
C SER A 27 34.22 6.40 -30.98
N ASP A 28 33.50 5.73 -31.88
CA ASP A 28 32.47 4.76 -31.53
C ASP A 28 33.12 3.55 -30.86
N ASN A 29 33.65 3.78 -29.64
CA ASN A 29 34.29 2.84 -28.72
C ASN A 29 33.26 1.85 -28.13
N THR A 30 32.42 1.32 -29.01
CA THR A 30 31.33 0.36 -28.77
C THR A 30 31.84 -1.07 -28.54
N SER A 31 33.14 -1.30 -28.72
CA SER A 31 33.82 -2.60 -28.54
C SER A 31 34.63 -2.69 -27.24
N TYR A 32 35.23 -1.57 -26.79
CA TYR A 32 36.09 -1.56 -25.60
C TYR A 32 35.30 -1.60 -24.28
N PRO A 33 35.86 -2.18 -23.20
CA PRO A 33 35.25 -2.09 -21.88
C PRO A 33 35.06 -0.64 -21.41
N VAL A 34 34.03 -0.44 -20.58
CA VAL A 34 33.66 0.83 -19.97
C VAL A 34 33.58 0.68 -18.46
N ASP A 35 33.80 1.77 -17.73
CA ASP A 35 33.53 1.80 -16.31
C ASP A 35 32.10 2.27 -16.06
N VAL A 36 31.48 1.78 -14.99
CA VAL A 36 30.11 2.18 -14.59
C VAL A 36 30.08 2.55 -13.12
N ARG A 37 29.63 3.76 -12.81
CA ARG A 37 29.31 4.20 -11.43
C ARG A 37 27.82 4.02 -11.16
N VAL A 38 27.47 3.45 -10.01
CA VAL A 38 26.08 3.40 -9.54
C VAL A 38 26.01 4.05 -8.17
N SER A 39 25.18 5.10 -8.03
CA SER A 39 24.90 5.77 -6.75
C SER A 39 23.44 5.61 -6.37
N LEU A 40 23.20 5.40 -5.07
CA LEU A 40 21.87 5.26 -4.48
C LEU A 40 21.70 6.31 -3.38
N ASN A 41 20.98 7.38 -3.68
CA ASN A 41 20.66 8.43 -2.73
C ASN A 41 19.45 8.02 -1.88
N THR A 42 19.68 7.87 -0.58
CA THR A 42 18.70 7.43 0.42
C THR A 42 18.10 8.58 1.23
N ASN A 43 18.31 9.84 0.86
CA ASN A 43 17.83 11.00 1.66
C ASN A 43 16.29 11.18 1.62
N LYS A 44 15.55 10.32 0.92
CA LYS A 44 14.07 10.35 0.77
C LYS A 44 13.40 8.98 0.98
N VAL A 45 13.99 8.08 1.79
CA VAL A 45 13.45 6.73 2.04
C VAL A 45 12.08 6.76 2.76
N GLY A 46 11.00 6.83 1.99
CA GLY A 46 9.62 6.66 2.46
C GLY A 46 9.02 5.27 2.23
N THR A 47 9.54 4.49 1.27
CA THR A 47 8.99 3.17 0.93
C THR A 47 9.21 2.16 2.06
N ARG A 48 8.14 1.51 2.52
CA ARG A 48 8.16 0.51 3.60
C ARG A 48 7.32 -0.72 3.25
N ALA A 49 7.92 -1.89 3.42
CA ALA A 49 7.30 -3.22 3.42
C ALA A 49 7.50 -3.89 4.81
N ALA A 50 7.70 -5.22 4.87
CA ALA A 50 6.88 -6.04 5.77
C ALA A 50 7.42 -7.38 6.36
N MET A 51 7.35 -7.55 7.70
CA MET A 51 7.44 -8.80 8.51
C MET A 51 6.61 -8.73 9.82
N GLY A 52 6.15 -9.86 10.38
CA GLY A 52 5.64 -9.98 11.78
C GLY A 52 4.12 -9.89 12.07
N ASP A 53 3.75 -9.99 13.35
CA ASP A 53 2.40 -9.89 13.95
C ASP A 53 1.85 -8.44 13.95
N LEU A 54 1.13 -7.99 15.00
CA LEU A 54 0.96 -6.55 15.21
C LEU A 54 2.34 -5.85 15.33
N GLN A 55 2.43 -4.63 14.83
CA GLN A 55 3.67 -3.94 14.47
C GLN A 55 3.93 -2.70 15.31
N GLU A 56 5.19 -2.37 15.58
CA GLU A 56 5.54 -1.09 16.23
C GLU A 56 4.95 0.10 15.45
N THR A 57 4.39 1.09 16.16
CA THR A 57 3.85 2.30 15.52
C THR A 57 4.94 3.11 14.85
N VAL A 58 4.68 3.66 13.67
CA VAL A 58 5.64 4.47 12.91
C VAL A 58 5.06 5.85 12.62
N ALA A 59 5.88 6.89 12.73
CA ALA A 59 5.52 8.25 12.37
C ALA A 59 5.58 8.47 10.85
N ASP A 60 4.78 9.38 10.30
CA ASP A 60 4.89 9.77 8.89
C ASP A 60 6.31 10.27 8.56
N GLN A 61 6.76 9.99 7.35
CA GLN A 61 8.11 10.28 6.83
C GLN A 61 9.30 9.72 7.64
N ALA A 62 9.09 8.85 8.63
CA ALA A 62 10.18 8.17 9.33
C ALA A 62 10.95 7.24 8.37
N ALA A 63 12.29 7.32 8.36
CA ALA A 63 13.16 6.58 7.45
C ALA A 63 13.06 5.05 7.61
N ALA A 64 12.88 4.33 6.50
CA ALA A 64 12.86 2.86 6.48
C ALA A 64 14.27 2.25 6.52
N THR A 65 14.38 0.98 6.92
CA THR A 65 15.66 0.27 6.96
C THR A 65 16.09 -0.22 5.58
N LEU A 66 17.37 -0.04 5.29
CA LEU A 66 18.05 -0.58 4.11
C LEU A 66 19.24 -1.42 4.61
N SER A 67 19.09 -2.74 4.61
CA SER A 67 20.02 -3.74 5.11
C SER A 67 20.89 -4.35 3.99
N LYS A 68 20.35 -4.39 2.77
CA LYS A 68 20.96 -5.01 1.59
C LYS A 68 20.52 -4.33 0.30
N VAL A 69 21.40 -4.29 -0.69
CA VAL A 69 21.09 -3.88 -2.07
C VAL A 69 21.74 -4.85 -3.05
N HIS A 70 20.99 -5.34 -4.04
CA HIS A 70 21.58 -5.92 -5.25
C HIS A 70 21.72 -4.84 -6.31
N VAL A 71 22.86 -4.80 -6.99
CA VAL A 71 23.05 -4.00 -8.19
C VAL A 71 23.35 -4.93 -9.35
N TYR A 72 22.56 -4.81 -10.41
CA TYR A 72 22.73 -5.53 -11.66
C TYR A 72 23.08 -4.54 -12.78
N LEU A 73 24.02 -4.91 -13.64
CA LEU A 73 24.29 -4.19 -14.89
C LEU A 73 23.84 -5.06 -16.06
N VAL A 74 23.02 -4.51 -16.96
CA VAL A 74 22.22 -5.30 -17.92
C VAL A 74 22.49 -4.85 -19.36
N ASP A 75 22.48 -5.81 -20.29
CA ASP A 75 22.47 -5.53 -21.73
C ASP A 75 21.05 -5.25 -22.27
N GLY A 76 20.95 -4.83 -23.53
CA GLY A 76 19.68 -4.58 -24.22
C GLY A 76 18.82 -5.82 -24.51
N SER A 77 19.20 -7.00 -24.00
CA SER A 77 18.44 -8.25 -24.08
C SER A 77 18.06 -8.81 -22.70
N GLY A 78 18.33 -8.07 -21.62
CA GLY A 78 17.99 -8.46 -20.26
C GLY A 78 18.97 -9.44 -19.61
N ASN A 79 20.15 -9.67 -20.22
CA ASN A 79 21.18 -10.53 -19.64
C ASN A 79 22.03 -9.74 -18.63
N ILE A 80 22.35 -10.39 -17.51
CA ILE A 80 23.10 -9.79 -16.40
C ILE A 80 24.60 -9.85 -16.72
N THR A 81 25.17 -8.69 -17.03
CA THR A 81 26.58 -8.50 -17.39
C THR A 81 27.51 -8.36 -16.18
N VAL A 82 26.98 -7.82 -15.07
CA VAL A 82 27.59 -7.77 -13.73
C VAL A 82 26.46 -7.90 -12.70
N ALA A 83 26.73 -8.60 -11.59
CA ALA A 83 25.89 -8.65 -10.40
C ALA A 83 26.77 -8.46 -9.17
N GLU A 84 26.31 -7.67 -8.19
CA GLU A 84 27.02 -7.40 -6.94
C GLU A 84 26.02 -7.23 -5.79
N GLU A 85 26.27 -7.89 -4.66
CA GLU A 85 25.49 -7.74 -3.43
C GLU A 85 26.23 -6.80 -2.47
N PHE A 86 25.53 -5.75 -2.04
CA PHE A 86 26.00 -4.80 -1.05
C PHE A 86 25.24 -5.08 0.26
N ILE A 87 25.98 -5.39 1.31
CA ILE A 87 25.43 -5.57 2.66
C ILE A 87 25.70 -4.27 3.44
N LYS A 88 24.77 -3.87 4.32
CA LYS A 88 24.93 -2.69 5.16
C LYS A 88 26.18 -2.83 6.04
N ASP A 89 26.90 -1.71 6.19
CA ASP A 89 28.12 -1.55 6.98
C ASP A 89 29.40 -2.25 6.41
N ASP A 90 29.31 -2.95 5.27
CA ASP A 90 30.48 -3.40 4.50
C ASP A 90 31.26 -2.25 3.83
N ALA A 91 32.54 -2.48 3.53
CA ALA A 91 33.44 -1.50 2.91
C ALA A 91 32.98 -0.95 1.53
N LYS A 92 32.08 -1.66 0.83
CA LYS A 92 31.46 -1.19 -0.42
C LYS A 92 30.23 -0.29 -0.20
N TRP A 93 29.59 -0.38 0.98
CA TRP A 93 28.28 0.22 1.25
C TRP A 93 28.27 1.74 1.10
N GLY A 94 29.15 2.44 1.80
CA GLY A 94 29.25 3.91 1.77
C GLY A 94 29.74 4.50 0.44
N GLN A 95 30.11 3.66 -0.52
CA GLN A 95 30.41 4.07 -1.90
C GLN A 95 29.10 4.11 -2.71
N LEU A 96 28.31 3.03 -2.67
CA LEU A 96 27.00 2.94 -3.32
C LEU A 96 25.98 3.90 -2.69
N VAL A 97 25.78 3.79 -1.38
CA VAL A 97 24.77 4.54 -0.61
C VAL A 97 25.39 5.87 -0.19
N ASN A 98 25.16 6.90 -1.00
CA ASN A 98 25.81 8.21 -0.87
C ASN A 98 24.88 9.33 -1.34
N ALA A 99 24.98 10.50 -0.69
CA ALA A 99 24.26 11.71 -1.08
C ALA A 99 24.96 12.47 -2.23
N VAL A 100 26.25 12.23 -2.46
CA VAL A 100 27.04 12.83 -3.55
C VAL A 100 26.72 12.12 -4.88
N PRO A 101 26.37 12.87 -5.95
CA PRO A 101 26.16 12.32 -7.29
C PRO A 101 27.39 11.57 -7.82
N ALA A 102 27.18 10.59 -8.70
CA ALA A 102 28.25 9.90 -9.42
C ALA A 102 28.89 10.80 -10.50
N SER A 103 28.14 11.81 -10.95
CA SER A 103 28.51 12.86 -11.89
C SER A 103 29.30 14.05 -11.29
N ALA A 104 29.61 14.05 -9.99
CA ALA A 104 30.25 15.20 -9.34
C ALA A 104 31.77 15.33 -9.66
N ASP A 105 32.20 16.51 -10.13
CA ASP A 105 33.59 16.79 -10.59
C ASP A 105 34.70 16.46 -9.58
N LYS A 106 34.39 16.50 -8.28
CA LYS A 106 35.35 16.33 -7.18
C LYS A 106 34.80 15.31 -6.19
N THR A 107 35.55 14.22 -6.02
CA THR A 107 35.16 13.06 -5.20
C THR A 107 33.77 12.51 -5.61
N PRO A 108 33.58 12.12 -6.89
CA PRO A 108 32.31 11.54 -7.36
C PRO A 108 31.89 10.35 -6.52
N GLY A 109 30.60 10.33 -6.14
CA GLY A 109 29.99 9.24 -5.39
C GLY A 109 29.70 8.01 -6.26
N GLY A 110 28.96 7.08 -5.67
CA GLY A 110 28.61 5.81 -6.28
C GLY A 110 29.74 4.77 -6.22
N TYR A 111 29.37 3.50 -6.10
CA TYR A 111 30.31 2.41 -6.26
C TYR A 111 30.67 2.26 -7.74
N LYS A 112 31.94 1.94 -8.01
CA LYS A 112 32.49 1.89 -9.35
C LYS A 112 32.79 0.46 -9.79
N PHE A 113 32.06 0.00 -10.79
CA PHE A 113 32.36 -1.21 -11.55
C PHE A 113 33.39 -0.90 -12.63
N LEU A 114 34.38 -1.76 -12.77
CA LEU A 114 35.46 -1.67 -13.77
C LEU A 114 35.23 -2.69 -14.89
N ASP A 115 35.78 -2.39 -16.07
CA ASP A 115 35.88 -3.32 -17.22
C ASP A 115 34.54 -3.98 -17.63
N VAL A 116 33.45 -3.20 -17.53
CA VAL A 116 32.09 -3.60 -17.91
C VAL A 116 31.99 -3.63 -19.44
N THR A 117 31.26 -4.59 -20.02
CA THR A 117 31.08 -4.67 -21.47
C THR A 117 30.32 -3.45 -22.02
N ALA A 118 30.73 -2.90 -23.17
CA ALA A 118 30.00 -1.84 -23.87
C ALA A 118 28.59 -2.24 -24.35
N ALA A 119 28.28 -3.54 -24.35
CA ALA A 119 26.94 -4.07 -24.55
C ALA A 119 25.96 -3.64 -23.44
N THR A 120 26.46 -3.40 -22.21
CA THR A 120 25.66 -2.94 -21.07
C THR A 120 25.02 -1.57 -21.36
N LYS A 121 23.69 -1.50 -21.19
CA LYS A 121 22.88 -0.29 -21.43
C LYS A 121 22.25 0.27 -20.17
N GLU A 122 22.08 -0.54 -19.13
CA GLU A 122 21.25 -0.20 -17.97
C GLU A 122 21.90 -0.68 -16.66
N ALA A 123 21.66 0.05 -15.58
CA ALA A 123 21.82 -0.45 -14.21
C ALA A 123 20.43 -0.66 -13.59
N VAL A 124 20.30 -1.67 -12.73
CA VAL A 124 19.11 -1.93 -11.92
C VAL A 124 19.54 -2.02 -10.46
N VAL A 125 18.88 -1.26 -9.58
CA VAL A 125 19.10 -1.33 -8.13
C VAL A 125 17.90 -1.91 -7.44
N ILE A 126 18.14 -2.82 -6.52
CA ILE A 126 17.13 -3.68 -5.92
C ILE A 126 17.37 -3.71 -4.40
N CYS A 127 16.45 -3.11 -3.64
CA CYS A 127 16.58 -2.86 -2.21
C CYS A 127 15.92 -3.97 -1.37
N ASN A 128 16.64 -4.41 -0.32
CA ASN A 128 16.30 -5.51 0.60
C ASN A 128 15.68 -6.74 -0.09
N PRO A 129 16.45 -7.40 -0.98
CA PRO A 129 15.95 -8.48 -1.81
C PRO A 129 15.53 -9.72 -1.00
N GLN A 130 14.31 -10.20 -1.27
CA GLN A 130 13.75 -11.42 -0.66
C GLN A 130 14.40 -12.71 -1.21
N GLY A 131 15.11 -12.64 -2.34
CA GLY A 131 15.79 -13.77 -2.99
C GLY A 131 17.31 -13.63 -2.98
N ALA A 132 18.02 -14.71 -3.32
CA ALA A 132 19.45 -14.69 -3.58
C ALA A 132 19.78 -13.88 -4.84
N ILE A 133 21.00 -13.31 -4.92
CA ILE A 133 21.43 -12.55 -6.10
C ILE A 133 21.58 -13.46 -7.33
N VAL A 134 20.97 -13.05 -8.45
CA VAL A 134 21.14 -13.76 -9.73
C VAL A 134 22.52 -13.43 -10.30
N GLN A 135 23.32 -14.46 -10.54
CA GLN A 135 24.73 -14.28 -10.93
C GLN A 135 24.89 -13.80 -12.38
N LYS A 136 26.06 -13.23 -12.69
CA LYS A 136 26.47 -12.86 -14.05
C LYS A 136 26.25 -14.02 -15.03
N GLY A 137 25.59 -13.74 -16.16
CA GLY A 137 25.18 -14.73 -17.14
C GLY A 137 23.75 -15.26 -16.97
N GLY A 138 23.10 -15.03 -15.82
CA GLY A 138 21.65 -15.13 -15.69
C GLY A 138 20.91 -13.94 -16.34
N LYS A 139 19.59 -13.90 -16.19
CA LYS A 139 18.72 -12.86 -16.76
C LYS A 139 17.94 -12.12 -15.68
N MET A 140 17.54 -10.88 -16.00
CA MET A 140 16.62 -10.10 -15.16
C MET A 140 15.30 -10.84 -14.90
N ALA A 141 14.81 -11.61 -15.88
CA ALA A 141 13.60 -12.43 -15.76
C ALA A 141 13.73 -13.62 -14.78
N ASP A 142 14.95 -13.96 -14.34
CA ASP A 142 15.19 -15.03 -13.36
C ASP A 142 15.11 -14.49 -11.90
N ILE A 143 14.96 -13.17 -11.72
CA ILE A 143 14.84 -12.53 -10.40
C ILE A 143 13.43 -12.75 -9.83
N VAL A 144 13.38 -13.29 -8.61
CA VAL A 144 12.14 -13.69 -7.93
C VAL A 144 11.27 -12.49 -7.54
N ASP A 145 9.98 -12.55 -7.87
CA ASP A 145 8.93 -11.62 -7.40
C ASP A 145 8.93 -11.46 -5.87
N TYR A 146 8.71 -10.24 -5.39
CA TYR A 146 8.55 -10.03 -3.94
C TYR A 146 7.12 -10.25 -3.51
N VAL A 147 6.94 -11.06 -2.47
CA VAL A 147 5.66 -11.19 -1.78
C VAL A 147 5.46 -9.93 -0.94
N LEU A 148 4.37 -9.20 -1.21
CA LEU A 148 4.02 -7.96 -0.53
C LEU A 148 3.26 -8.29 0.77
N LYS A 149 4.01 -8.63 1.82
CA LYS A 149 3.41 -9.12 3.07
C LYS A 149 2.64 -8.02 3.83
N SER A 150 1.62 -8.42 4.59
CA SER A 150 0.70 -7.58 5.38
C SER A 150 1.31 -6.95 6.65
N LYS A 151 2.60 -6.57 6.68
CA LYS A 151 3.40 -6.52 7.94
C LYS A 151 4.41 -5.32 7.95
N ILE A 152 5.41 -5.21 8.85
CA ILE A 152 6.40 -4.07 8.88
C ILE A 152 7.91 -4.47 8.84
N GLY A 153 8.78 -3.63 8.26
CA GLY A 153 10.25 -3.75 8.34
C GLY A 153 11.01 -2.85 7.37
N GLU A 154 11.28 -3.39 6.18
CA GLU A 154 12.33 -2.95 5.25
C GLU A 154 11.82 -2.13 4.04
N VAL A 155 12.72 -1.42 3.34
CA VAL A 155 12.44 -0.87 1.99
C VAL A 155 12.16 -2.01 1.01
N ILE A 156 11.05 -1.96 0.28
CA ILE A 156 10.96 -2.56 -1.06
C ILE A 156 11.06 -1.44 -2.09
N TYR A 157 12.01 -1.57 -3.01
CA TYR A 157 12.19 -0.71 -4.17
C TYR A 157 13.04 -1.45 -5.20
N ALA A 158 12.60 -1.43 -6.45
CA ALA A 158 13.42 -1.81 -7.60
C ALA A 158 13.19 -0.75 -8.68
N ASP A 159 14.27 -0.29 -9.29
CA ASP A 159 14.27 0.77 -10.32
C ASP A 159 15.45 0.53 -11.27
N ALA A 160 15.29 0.95 -12.52
CA ALA A 160 16.27 0.74 -13.59
C ALA A 160 16.52 2.02 -14.37
N LYS A 161 17.78 2.26 -14.74
CA LYS A 161 18.20 3.47 -15.44
C LYS A 161 19.25 3.18 -16.50
N GLY A 162 18.96 3.66 -17.70
CA GLY A 162 19.92 3.74 -18.80
C GLY A 162 21.20 4.49 -18.41
N LEU A 163 22.34 3.93 -18.79
CA LEU A 163 23.67 4.43 -18.41
C LEU A 163 24.04 5.70 -19.20
N THR A 164 24.20 6.82 -18.52
CA THR A 164 24.65 8.09 -19.12
C THR A 164 26.18 8.19 -19.10
N THR A 165 26.80 8.71 -20.15
CA THR A 165 28.24 9.00 -20.13
C THR A 165 28.50 10.25 -19.27
N ILE A 166 29.37 10.12 -18.26
CA ILE A 166 29.76 11.23 -17.37
C ILE A 166 31.21 11.69 -17.58
N GLY A 167 32.03 10.94 -18.29
CA GLY A 167 33.40 11.35 -18.60
C GLY A 167 34.27 10.22 -19.15
N GLN A 168 35.58 10.41 -19.03
CA GLN A 168 36.63 9.47 -19.41
C GLN A 168 37.74 9.46 -18.35
N GLU A 169 38.31 8.29 -18.10
CA GLU A 169 39.53 8.12 -17.29
C GLU A 169 40.60 7.41 -18.14
N SER A 170 41.89 7.65 -17.88
CA SER A 170 42.97 6.87 -18.51
C SER A 170 43.04 5.45 -17.94
N TYR A 171 43.47 4.48 -18.74
CA TYR A 171 43.76 3.11 -18.25
C TYR A 171 44.99 3.04 -17.32
N GLY A 172 45.90 4.02 -17.42
CA GLY A 172 47.09 4.13 -16.58
C GLY A 172 47.37 5.56 -16.12
N VAL A 173 48.58 5.79 -15.60
CA VAL A 173 49.01 7.08 -15.03
C VAL A 173 49.59 8.06 -16.06
N ASN A 174 49.75 7.64 -17.31
CA ASN A 174 50.30 8.48 -18.38
C ASN A 174 49.13 9.15 -19.16
N PRO A 175 49.14 10.49 -19.35
CA PRO A 175 48.08 11.20 -20.09
C PRO A 175 47.86 10.75 -21.55
N GLN A 176 48.81 10.00 -22.13
CA GLN A 176 48.72 9.40 -23.47
C GLN A 176 48.16 7.97 -23.47
N ASP A 177 47.93 7.35 -22.30
CA ASP A 177 47.28 6.04 -22.22
C ASP A 177 45.84 6.14 -22.73
N ASP A 178 45.35 5.08 -23.38
CA ASP A 178 43.98 4.98 -23.85
C ASP A 178 42.97 5.29 -22.75
N LYS A 179 41.81 5.84 -23.15
CA LYS A 179 40.78 6.32 -22.22
C LYS A 179 39.55 5.43 -22.22
N ARG A 180 39.23 4.87 -21.04
CA ARG A 180 37.97 4.18 -20.79
C ARG A 180 36.86 5.21 -20.58
N VAL A 181 35.71 4.97 -21.22
CA VAL A 181 34.51 5.78 -20.99
C VAL A 181 33.95 5.43 -19.62
N VAL A 182 33.63 6.45 -18.82
CA VAL A 182 32.94 6.29 -17.54
C VAL A 182 31.48 6.67 -17.73
N LYS A 183 30.59 5.73 -17.41
CA LYS A 183 29.14 5.93 -17.37
C LYS A 183 28.63 5.97 -15.94
N ALA A 184 27.41 6.48 -15.74
CA ALA A 184 26.73 6.48 -14.46
C ALA A 184 25.25 6.05 -14.55
N ALA A 185 24.72 5.59 -13.43
CA ALA A 185 23.30 5.59 -13.13
C ALA A 185 23.08 6.10 -11.70
N GLU A 186 22.25 7.13 -11.55
CA GLU A 186 22.01 7.81 -10.27
C GLU A 186 20.58 7.57 -9.81
N PHE A 187 20.42 6.83 -8.72
CA PHE A 187 19.13 6.47 -8.15
C PHE A 187 18.78 7.37 -6.98
N THR A 188 17.50 7.71 -6.84
CA THR A 188 16.96 8.45 -5.70
C THR A 188 15.81 7.64 -5.16
N LEU A 189 16.04 6.98 -4.04
CA LEU A 189 15.05 6.15 -3.38
C LEU A 189 13.95 7.04 -2.82
N ALA A 190 12.77 7.00 -3.45
CA ALA A 190 11.57 7.75 -3.08
C ALA A 190 10.39 6.79 -2.91
N GLY A 191 9.52 7.07 -1.94
CA GLY A 191 8.36 6.23 -1.66
C GLY A 191 7.24 6.39 -2.69
N ASN A 192 6.76 5.28 -3.25
CA ASN A 192 5.55 5.19 -4.10
C ASN A 192 4.40 4.39 -3.45
N MET A 193 4.68 3.64 -2.38
CA MET A 193 3.70 2.88 -1.60
C MET A 193 3.07 3.73 -0.50
N ASN A 194 1.74 3.70 -0.40
CA ASN A 194 0.98 4.24 0.72
C ASN A 194 0.67 3.14 1.75
N ARG A 195 0.37 3.55 2.98
CA ARG A 195 0.10 2.66 4.11
C ARG A 195 -1.03 3.16 5.00
N PHE A 196 -1.89 2.25 5.44
CA PHE A 196 -2.73 2.43 6.62
C PHE A 196 -2.09 1.72 7.83
N GLN A 197 -2.19 2.31 9.02
CA GLN A 197 -1.89 1.67 10.30
C GLN A 197 -3.09 1.82 11.24
N ILE A 198 -3.72 0.72 11.62
CA ILE A 198 -4.72 0.68 12.69
C ILE A 198 -3.97 0.69 14.02
N LEU A 199 -3.95 1.83 14.72
CA LEU A 199 -3.24 2.04 15.99
C LEU A 199 -4.01 1.52 17.22
N GLY A 200 -5.29 1.24 17.05
CA GLY A 200 -6.21 0.87 18.11
C GLY A 200 -7.57 0.55 17.55
N THR A 201 -8.30 -0.34 18.22
CA THR A 201 -9.67 -0.72 17.89
C THR A 201 -10.52 -0.70 19.14
N LYS A 202 -11.75 -0.22 19.03
CA LYS A 202 -12.79 -0.47 20.03
C LYS A 202 -14.11 -0.75 19.34
N PHE A 203 -14.75 -1.85 19.71
CA PHE A 203 -15.97 -2.34 19.08
C PHE A 203 -17.03 -2.62 20.13
N ALA A 204 -18.26 -2.21 19.84
CA ALA A 204 -19.39 -2.36 20.72
C ALA A 204 -20.58 -3.00 19.99
N LYS A 205 -21.49 -3.62 20.73
CA LYS A 205 -22.81 -4.03 20.28
C LYS A 205 -23.88 -3.53 21.26
N ILE A 206 -25.14 -3.52 20.85
CA ILE A 206 -26.25 -3.30 21.78
C ILE A 206 -26.82 -4.67 22.17
N GLU A 207 -26.93 -4.92 23.47
CA GLU A 207 -27.62 -6.10 23.99
C GLU A 207 -28.83 -5.70 24.83
N TRP A 208 -29.77 -6.63 24.95
CA TRP A 208 -30.83 -6.55 25.96
C TRP A 208 -30.24 -6.63 27.37
N THR A 209 -30.76 -5.84 28.30
CA THR A 209 -30.51 -6.09 29.74
C THR A 209 -31.20 -7.40 30.17
N GLN A 210 -30.84 -7.92 31.35
CA GLN A 210 -31.33 -9.20 31.86
C GLN A 210 -32.88 -9.31 31.90
N SER A 211 -33.59 -8.21 32.14
CA SER A 211 -35.06 -8.14 32.08
C SER A 211 -35.59 -7.42 30.84
N GLY A 212 -34.79 -6.56 30.20
CA GLY A 212 -35.21 -5.61 29.17
C GLY A 212 -35.99 -6.23 28.01
N LYS A 213 -35.64 -7.45 27.57
CA LYS A 213 -36.39 -8.13 26.51
C LYS A 213 -37.81 -8.52 26.92
N ALA A 214 -38.01 -8.92 28.17
CA ALA A 214 -39.33 -9.21 28.73
C ALA A 214 -40.11 -7.91 29.02
N ASP A 215 -39.43 -6.89 29.55
CA ASP A 215 -40.03 -5.59 29.85
C ASP A 215 -40.49 -4.86 28.58
N ALA A 216 -39.71 -4.91 27.49
CA ALA A 216 -40.07 -4.36 26.18
C ALA A 216 -41.26 -5.07 25.55
N LYS A 217 -41.28 -6.41 25.60
CA LYS A 217 -42.43 -7.21 25.14
C LYS A 217 -43.69 -6.83 25.93
N LYS A 218 -43.59 -6.75 27.25
CA LYS A 218 -44.70 -6.33 28.11
C LYS A 218 -45.19 -4.91 27.79
N TRP A 219 -44.27 -3.97 27.59
CA TRP A 219 -44.60 -2.60 27.17
C TRP A 219 -45.43 -2.60 25.88
N GLN A 220 -45.02 -3.37 24.87
CA GLN A 220 -45.73 -3.47 23.59
C GLN A 220 -47.11 -4.14 23.75
N GLU A 221 -47.21 -5.22 24.53
CA GLU A 221 -48.50 -5.84 24.84
C GLU A 221 -49.46 -4.88 25.57
N ASP A 222 -48.98 -4.12 26.55
CA ASP A 222 -49.79 -3.15 27.29
C ASP A 222 -50.14 -1.92 26.43
N TRP A 223 -49.26 -1.51 25.51
CA TRP A 223 -49.54 -0.47 24.53
C TRP A 223 -50.62 -0.90 23.51
N ILE A 224 -50.58 -2.14 23.02
CA ILE A 224 -51.61 -2.68 22.10
C ILE A 224 -52.98 -2.76 22.82
N LYS A 225 -53.01 -3.18 24.09
CA LYS A 225 -54.24 -3.17 24.91
C LYS A 225 -54.84 -1.77 25.06
N ALA A 226 -53.99 -0.74 25.17
CA ALA A 226 -54.42 0.66 25.25
C ALA A 226 -54.82 1.26 23.89
N ASN A 227 -54.30 0.74 22.76
CA ASN A 227 -54.50 1.26 21.41
C ASN A 227 -55.20 0.23 20.52
N ALA A 228 -56.48 -0.03 20.81
CA ALA A 228 -57.28 -1.04 20.11
C ALA A 228 -57.27 -0.85 18.57
N GLY A 229 -57.01 -1.95 17.85
CA GLY A 229 -56.93 -1.96 16.39
C GLY A 229 -55.54 -1.67 15.80
N LYS A 230 -54.51 -1.45 16.64
CA LYS A 230 -53.11 -1.30 16.21
C LYS A 230 -52.37 -2.63 16.05
N THR A 231 -51.37 -2.65 15.16
CA THR A 231 -50.57 -3.85 14.87
C THR A 231 -49.31 -3.96 15.76
N PRO A 232 -48.66 -5.14 15.84
CA PRO A 232 -47.37 -5.29 16.52
C PRO A 232 -46.27 -4.38 15.97
N GLU A 233 -46.25 -4.14 14.67
CA GLU A 233 -45.28 -3.25 14.01
C GLU A 233 -45.47 -1.79 14.43
N GLU A 234 -46.73 -1.34 14.59
CA GLU A 234 -47.04 -0.02 15.13
C GLU A 234 -46.65 0.10 16.61
N ALA A 235 -46.83 -0.96 17.40
CA ALA A 235 -46.38 -1.02 18.80
C ALA A 235 -44.85 -1.01 18.91
N LEU A 236 -44.15 -1.67 17.99
CA LEU A 236 -42.69 -1.64 17.89
C LEU A 236 -42.18 -0.24 17.54
N ALA A 237 -42.80 0.43 16.57
CA ALA A 237 -42.48 1.81 16.21
C ALA A 237 -42.74 2.78 17.37
N ALA A 238 -43.85 2.60 18.11
CA ALA A 238 -44.16 3.39 19.30
C ALA A 238 -43.14 3.14 20.44
N PHE A 239 -42.69 1.90 20.63
CA PHE A 239 -41.65 1.55 21.60
C PHE A 239 -40.31 2.22 21.25
N VAL A 240 -39.87 2.17 19.98
CA VAL A 240 -38.65 2.85 19.51
C VAL A 240 -38.77 4.38 19.69
N ALA A 241 -39.96 4.95 19.50
CA ALA A 241 -40.20 6.39 19.72
C ALA A 241 -40.17 6.78 21.22
N HIS A 242 -40.62 5.90 22.12
CA HIS A 242 -40.60 6.10 23.58
C HIS A 242 -39.18 5.97 24.16
N VAL A 243 -38.45 4.93 23.76
CA VAL A 243 -37.12 4.61 24.31
C VAL A 243 -35.99 5.40 23.63
N GLY A 244 -36.20 5.85 22.39
CA GLY A 244 -35.21 6.54 21.57
C GLY A 244 -34.23 5.59 20.89
N LYS A 245 -33.66 6.02 19.75
CA LYS A 245 -32.61 5.30 19.01
C LYS A 245 -31.24 5.64 19.58
N TYR A 246 -30.32 4.68 19.61
CA TYR A 246 -28.93 4.97 19.94
C TYR A 246 -28.27 5.74 18.79
N ASP A 247 -27.73 6.93 19.05
CA ASP A 247 -27.00 7.70 18.04
C ASP A 247 -25.59 7.14 17.87
N VAL A 248 -25.37 6.47 16.73
CA VAL A 248 -24.08 5.86 16.37
C VAL A 248 -22.98 6.86 16.07
N LYS A 249 -23.28 8.15 15.88
CA LYS A 249 -22.30 9.23 15.62
C LYS A 249 -21.85 9.95 16.90
N THR A 250 -22.66 9.95 17.97
CA THR A 250 -22.29 10.53 19.29
C THR A 250 -22.04 9.49 20.38
N GLY A 251 -22.54 8.25 20.22
CA GLY A 251 -22.41 7.19 21.20
C GLY A 251 -23.34 7.36 22.41
N ALA A 252 -24.54 7.89 22.20
CA ALA A 252 -25.52 8.16 23.26
C ALA A 252 -26.96 7.91 22.78
N SER A 253 -27.90 7.69 23.71
CA SER A 253 -29.35 7.74 23.42
C SER A 253 -29.92 9.11 23.82
N PRO A 254 -30.84 9.70 23.04
CA PRO A 254 -31.53 10.95 23.40
C PRO A 254 -32.43 10.79 24.64
N ASN A 255 -32.73 9.55 25.05
CA ASN A 255 -33.45 9.23 26.29
C ASN A 255 -32.67 8.16 27.10
N ASP A 256 -31.41 8.45 27.39
CA ASP A 256 -30.44 7.56 28.06
C ASP A 256 -31.00 6.77 29.27
N ALA A 257 -31.77 7.44 30.14
CA ALA A 257 -32.35 6.85 31.34
C ALA A 257 -33.51 5.86 31.07
N GLU A 258 -34.23 6.01 29.95
CA GLU A 258 -35.22 5.04 29.51
C GLU A 258 -34.56 3.90 28.75
N TRP A 259 -33.62 4.24 27.86
CA TRP A 259 -32.84 3.31 27.04
C TRP A 259 -32.10 2.27 27.87
N LYS A 260 -31.43 2.71 28.95
CA LYS A 260 -30.70 1.83 29.90
C LYS A 260 -31.56 0.87 30.71
N LYS A 261 -32.90 0.95 30.66
CA LYS A 261 -33.79 -0.08 31.22
C LYS A 261 -33.79 -1.33 30.34
N TYR A 262 -33.88 -1.11 29.03
CA TYR A 262 -34.08 -2.16 28.03
C TYR A 262 -32.77 -2.68 27.45
N PHE A 263 -31.79 -1.78 27.30
CA PHE A 263 -30.58 -2.01 26.53
C PHE A 263 -29.30 -1.67 27.30
N GLN A 264 -28.20 -2.31 26.90
CA GLN A 264 -26.85 -2.04 27.37
C GLN A 264 -25.88 -2.03 26.19
N VAL A 265 -24.86 -1.16 26.23
CA VAL A 265 -23.74 -1.19 25.29
C VAL A 265 -22.69 -2.15 25.84
N VAL A 266 -22.31 -3.15 25.05
CA VAL A 266 -21.36 -4.21 25.44
C VAL A 266 -20.12 -4.13 24.56
N ASP A 267 -18.94 -4.09 25.20
CA ASP A 267 -17.66 -4.14 24.50
C ASP A 267 -17.41 -5.55 23.94
N VAL A 268 -17.13 -5.61 22.63
CA VAL A 268 -16.84 -6.84 21.88
C VAL A 268 -15.51 -6.73 21.11
N THR A 269 -14.63 -5.83 21.54
CA THR A 269 -13.30 -5.62 20.92
C THR A 269 -12.48 -6.91 20.90
N ALA A 270 -12.54 -7.70 21.99
CA ALA A 270 -11.87 -9.00 22.10
C ALA A 270 -12.50 -10.12 21.23
N GLU A 271 -13.66 -9.87 20.61
CA GLU A 271 -14.32 -10.82 19.71
C GLU A 271 -13.96 -10.59 18.24
N ASN A 272 -13.24 -9.51 17.89
CA ASN A 272 -12.59 -9.33 16.60
C ASN A 272 -11.32 -10.19 16.50
N THR A 273 -11.31 -11.18 15.61
CA THR A 273 -10.18 -12.12 15.43
C THR A 273 -9.49 -12.00 14.07
N GLY A 274 -10.04 -11.28 13.10
CA GLY A 274 -9.42 -11.08 11.80
C GLY A 274 -9.49 -9.65 11.30
N ILE A 275 -8.45 -9.17 10.63
CA ILE A 275 -8.48 -7.89 9.90
C ILE A 275 -7.94 -8.16 8.50
N VAL A 276 -8.77 -7.96 7.47
CA VAL A 276 -8.41 -8.26 6.07
C VAL A 276 -8.58 -7.02 5.18
N MET A 277 -7.71 -6.86 4.18
CA MET A 277 -7.85 -5.82 3.17
C MET A 277 -8.49 -6.39 1.90
N ASN A 278 -9.55 -5.75 1.41
CA ASN A 278 -10.35 -6.24 0.30
C ASN A 278 -9.66 -6.09 -1.07
N ARG A 279 -8.81 -5.06 -1.20
CA ARG A 279 -8.12 -4.67 -2.43
C ARG A 279 -6.63 -4.52 -2.15
N PHE A 280 -5.84 -5.42 -2.71
CA PHE A 280 -4.41 -5.51 -2.40
C PHE A 280 -3.61 -6.10 -3.56
N TYR A 281 -2.30 -6.00 -3.43
CA TYR A 281 -1.34 -6.63 -4.34
C TYR A 281 -0.59 -7.70 -3.55
N ASN A 282 -0.61 -8.95 -4.01
CA ASN A 282 0.16 -10.02 -3.35
C ASN A 282 1.64 -10.00 -3.73
N LYS A 283 1.99 -9.39 -4.87
CA LYS A 283 3.32 -9.41 -5.45
C LYS A 283 3.72 -8.08 -6.09
N PHE A 284 5.04 -7.84 -6.07
CA PHE A 284 5.74 -6.86 -6.88
C PHE A 284 6.75 -7.57 -7.78
N HIS A 285 6.63 -7.37 -9.09
CA HIS A 285 7.48 -7.95 -10.11
C HIS A 285 8.77 -7.12 -10.21
N VAL A 286 9.85 -7.69 -9.70
CA VAL A 286 11.14 -6.99 -9.56
C VAL A 286 11.77 -6.71 -10.93
N ALA A 287 11.64 -7.65 -11.87
CA ALA A 287 12.28 -7.62 -13.19
C ALA A 287 11.78 -6.54 -14.17
N ASN A 288 10.56 -6.01 -13.94
CA ASN A 288 9.92 -4.99 -14.78
C ASN A 288 9.37 -3.80 -13.95
N HIS A 289 9.61 -3.79 -12.64
CA HIS A 289 9.17 -2.79 -11.67
C HIS A 289 7.64 -2.61 -11.58
N SER A 290 6.84 -3.62 -11.94
CA SER A 290 5.38 -3.55 -11.90
C SER A 290 4.78 -4.17 -10.63
N SER A 291 3.58 -3.74 -10.25
CA SER A 291 2.73 -4.56 -9.39
C SER A 291 2.19 -5.76 -10.18
N ASN A 292 1.70 -6.77 -9.47
CA ASN A 292 0.75 -7.74 -10.04
C ASN A 292 -0.60 -7.06 -10.37
N GLU A 293 -1.58 -7.81 -10.89
CA GLU A 293 -2.97 -7.32 -10.98
C GLU A 293 -3.53 -6.99 -9.58
N LEU A 294 -4.48 -6.04 -9.51
CA LEU A 294 -5.18 -5.72 -8.27
C LEU A 294 -6.13 -6.86 -7.90
N LEU A 295 -5.89 -7.51 -6.77
CA LEU A 295 -6.76 -8.57 -6.27
C LEU A 295 -7.90 -7.96 -5.46
N GLU A 296 -9.13 -8.40 -5.73
CA GLU A 296 -10.34 -7.80 -5.17
C GLU A 296 -11.30 -8.86 -4.58
N ALA A 297 -11.42 -8.88 -3.26
CA ALA A 297 -12.35 -9.71 -2.50
C ALA A 297 -13.78 -9.11 -2.56
N LYS A 298 -14.52 -9.41 -3.64
CA LYS A 298 -15.86 -8.84 -3.85
C LYS A 298 -16.97 -9.41 -2.97
N THR A 299 -16.86 -10.65 -2.52
CA THR A 299 -17.92 -11.32 -1.77
C THR A 299 -17.34 -12.35 -0.81
N TYR A 300 -17.97 -12.52 0.35
CA TYR A 300 -17.77 -13.71 1.16
C TYR A 300 -18.61 -14.84 0.57
N GLN A 301 -18.01 -15.63 -0.32
CA GLN A 301 -18.46 -17.00 -0.51
C GLN A 301 -17.91 -17.86 0.64
N GLY A 302 -18.63 -18.94 1.00
CA GLY A 302 -18.37 -19.80 2.16
C GLY A 302 -17.12 -20.67 2.08
N ASP A 303 -16.02 -20.11 1.57
CA ASP A 303 -14.69 -20.69 1.40
C ASP A 303 -13.56 -19.64 1.46
N ARG A 304 -13.89 -18.33 1.40
CA ARG A 304 -12.90 -17.24 1.25
C ARG A 304 -12.17 -16.87 2.53
N TYR A 305 -12.70 -17.20 3.70
CA TYR A 305 -12.04 -16.97 4.98
C TYR A 305 -12.39 -18.07 5.98
N ASP A 306 -11.38 -18.69 6.57
CA ASP A 306 -11.54 -19.68 7.64
C ASP A 306 -11.42 -19.02 9.02
N PHE A 307 -12.53 -19.01 9.78
CA PHE A 307 -12.58 -18.42 11.13
C PHE A 307 -11.77 -19.18 12.19
N ALA A 308 -11.38 -20.43 11.94
CA ALA A 308 -10.61 -21.25 12.88
C ALA A 308 -9.08 -21.11 12.68
N THR A 309 -8.63 -20.80 11.46
CA THR A 309 -7.19 -20.71 11.12
C THR A 309 -6.75 -19.31 10.67
N GLY A 310 -7.68 -18.45 10.27
CA GLY A 310 -7.38 -17.14 9.65
C GLY A 310 -7.05 -17.21 8.16
N THR A 311 -7.06 -18.40 7.55
CA THR A 311 -6.70 -18.59 6.13
C THR A 311 -7.67 -17.82 5.22
N PHE A 312 -7.12 -16.85 4.50
CA PHE A 312 -7.82 -15.96 3.57
C PHE A 312 -7.50 -16.31 2.12
N LYS A 313 -8.52 -16.70 1.36
CA LYS A 313 -8.47 -17.12 -0.05
C LYS A 313 -9.42 -16.27 -0.89
N PRO A 314 -9.12 -14.99 -1.16
CA PRO A 314 -10.07 -14.09 -1.83
C PRO A 314 -10.45 -14.52 -3.25
N ASP A 315 -9.59 -15.28 -3.94
CA ASP A 315 -9.87 -15.88 -5.25
C ASP A 315 -10.51 -17.30 -5.18
N GLY A 316 -10.74 -17.81 -3.96
CA GLY A 316 -11.27 -19.16 -3.69
C GLY A 316 -10.24 -20.29 -3.83
N LYS A 317 -8.95 -19.97 -4.05
CA LYS A 317 -7.91 -20.96 -4.41
C LYS A 317 -6.63 -20.78 -3.63
N ASN A 318 -6.01 -19.61 -3.75
CA ASN A 318 -4.68 -19.32 -3.21
C ASN A 318 -4.79 -18.75 -1.80
N ASP A 319 -4.03 -19.29 -0.85
CA ASP A 319 -3.88 -18.65 0.45
C ASP A 319 -3.04 -17.36 0.27
N LEU A 320 -3.65 -16.24 0.61
CA LEU A 320 -3.07 -14.89 0.50
C LEU A 320 -3.08 -14.16 1.85
N SER A 321 -3.25 -14.91 2.95
CA SER A 321 -3.25 -14.39 4.32
C SER A 321 -2.00 -13.57 4.61
N GLU A 322 -0.84 -14.06 4.18
CA GLU A 322 0.45 -13.38 4.35
C GLU A 322 0.54 -11.99 3.72
N ALA A 323 -0.30 -11.68 2.72
CA ALA A 323 -0.31 -10.40 2.00
C ALA A 323 -1.46 -9.48 2.40
N ALA A 324 -2.60 -10.04 2.84
CA ALA A 324 -3.84 -9.29 3.00
C ALA A 324 -4.55 -9.45 4.35
N SER A 325 -4.13 -10.36 5.24
CA SER A 325 -4.79 -10.57 6.54
C SER A 325 -3.84 -10.42 7.74
N TYR A 326 -4.50 -10.17 8.88
CA TYR A 326 -4.07 -10.47 10.23
C TYR A 326 -5.09 -11.41 10.85
N TYR A 327 -4.63 -12.39 11.64
CA TYR A 327 -5.50 -13.27 12.43
C TYR A 327 -4.95 -13.45 13.84
N ASN A 328 -5.83 -13.42 14.83
CA ASN A 328 -5.56 -13.86 16.19
C ASN A 328 -6.85 -14.40 16.83
N ALA A 329 -6.89 -15.71 17.12
CA ALA A 329 -8.05 -16.38 17.73
C ALA A 329 -8.45 -15.81 19.11
N VAL A 330 -7.51 -15.19 19.84
CA VAL A 330 -7.75 -14.58 21.16
C VAL A 330 -8.34 -13.16 21.04
N GLY A 331 -8.10 -12.48 19.92
CA GLY A 331 -8.35 -11.06 19.72
C GLY A 331 -7.06 -10.23 19.70
N PHE A 332 -7.17 -8.94 19.37
CA PHE A 332 -6.01 -8.05 19.17
C PHE A 332 -5.79 -7.09 20.35
N ASP A 333 -4.58 -7.06 20.89
CA ASP A 333 -4.12 -6.06 21.86
C ASP A 333 -3.21 -5.03 21.17
N PHE A 334 -3.76 -3.84 20.96
CA PHE A 334 -3.04 -2.68 20.42
C PHE A 334 -2.44 -1.81 21.53
N GLU A 335 -3.11 -1.71 22.68
CA GLU A 335 -2.79 -0.73 23.74
C GLU A 335 -1.59 -1.14 24.59
N THR A 336 -1.60 -2.35 25.16
CA THR A 336 -0.53 -2.80 26.08
C THR A 336 0.80 -2.90 25.34
N ALA A 337 0.74 -3.34 24.08
CA ALA A 337 1.92 -3.54 23.25
C ALA A 337 2.37 -2.27 22.50
N LYS A 338 1.52 -1.24 22.39
CA LYS A 338 1.72 -0.08 21.49
C LYS A 338 1.98 -0.50 20.04
N LYS A 339 1.15 -1.41 19.56
CA LYS A 339 1.29 -2.02 18.23
C LYS A 339 0.13 -1.66 17.31
N ALA A 340 0.29 -1.92 16.02
CA ALA A 340 -0.63 -1.57 14.95
C ALA A 340 -0.76 -2.66 13.89
N ALA A 341 -1.92 -2.75 13.24
CA ALA A 341 -2.11 -3.55 12.04
C ALA A 341 -1.85 -2.67 10.80
N ALA A 342 -0.84 -3.02 10.00
CA ALA A 342 -0.35 -2.22 8.88
C ALA A 342 -0.67 -2.86 7.52
N PHE A 343 -1.25 -2.07 6.61
CA PHE A 343 -1.65 -2.51 5.27
C PHE A 343 -1.05 -1.60 4.20
N ASN A 344 -0.51 -2.17 3.12
CA ASN A 344 0.26 -1.46 2.10
C ASN A 344 -0.48 -1.44 0.74
N PHE A 345 -0.50 -0.32 0.04
CA PHE A 345 -1.13 -0.18 -1.29
C PHE A 345 -0.35 0.75 -2.21
N PHE A 346 -0.41 0.55 -3.53
CA PHE A 346 0.28 1.41 -4.50
C PHE A 346 -0.55 2.65 -4.82
N SER A 347 0.04 3.83 -4.56
CA SER A 347 -0.65 5.12 -4.71
C SER A 347 -1.02 5.47 -6.15
N ASP A 348 -0.22 5.03 -7.12
CA ASP A 348 -0.40 5.29 -8.55
C ASP A 348 -1.44 4.39 -9.22
N LYS A 349 -2.00 3.41 -8.50
CA LYS A 349 -3.00 2.47 -9.00
C LYS A 349 -4.42 2.74 -8.50
N VAL A 350 -4.60 3.56 -7.45
CA VAL A 350 -5.92 3.98 -6.99
C VAL A 350 -6.38 5.14 -7.87
N THR A 351 -7.33 4.87 -8.76
CA THR A 351 -7.90 5.84 -9.70
C THR A 351 -9.01 6.69 -9.07
N ASN A 352 -9.66 6.22 -8.00
CA ASN A 352 -10.79 6.92 -7.37
C ASN A 352 -10.94 6.56 -5.88
N TYR A 353 -11.01 7.59 -5.01
CA TYR A 353 -11.25 7.47 -3.56
C TYR A 353 -12.66 7.97 -3.12
N GLY A 354 -13.64 7.94 -4.02
CA GLY A 354 -15.06 8.21 -3.75
C GLY A 354 -15.90 6.94 -3.54
N LYS A 355 -17.22 7.07 -3.33
CA LYS A 355 -18.10 5.93 -2.94
C LYS A 355 -18.02 4.69 -3.85
N GLY A 356 -17.94 4.89 -5.17
CA GLY A 356 -17.80 3.82 -6.17
C GLY A 356 -16.36 3.55 -6.65
N GLY A 357 -15.35 4.02 -5.91
CA GLY A 357 -13.94 3.97 -6.31
C GLY A 357 -13.24 2.63 -6.10
N ASP A 358 -11.95 2.61 -6.41
CA ASP A 358 -11.02 1.47 -6.27
C ASP A 358 -10.12 1.56 -5.02
N ALA A 359 -10.38 2.54 -4.13
CA ALA A 359 -9.71 2.64 -2.83
C ALA A 359 -9.75 1.33 -2.01
N PRO A 360 -8.71 1.04 -1.19
CA PRO A 360 -8.70 -0.13 -0.33
C PRO A 360 -9.70 0.00 0.83
N THR A 361 -10.46 -1.08 1.07
CA THR A 361 -11.33 -1.26 2.24
C THR A 361 -10.71 -2.27 3.20
N LEU A 362 -10.78 -2.00 4.50
CA LEU A 362 -10.44 -2.96 5.55
C LEU A 362 -11.73 -3.55 6.14
N HIS A 363 -11.76 -4.88 6.31
CA HIS A 363 -12.84 -5.60 6.98
C HIS A 363 -12.34 -6.18 8.31
N PHE A 364 -13.06 -5.93 9.40
CA PHE A 364 -12.83 -6.55 10.72
C PHE A 364 -13.79 -7.72 10.91
N ILE A 365 -13.29 -8.85 11.43
CA ILE A 365 -13.97 -10.15 11.39
C ILE A 365 -14.19 -10.69 12.80
N PHE A 366 -15.44 -10.95 13.18
CA PHE A 366 -15.83 -11.31 14.55
C PHE A 366 -16.16 -12.81 14.74
N LYS A 367 -16.02 -13.31 15.98
CA LYS A 367 -16.34 -14.70 16.39
C LYS A 367 -17.84 -15.03 16.28
N THR A 368 -18.12 -16.29 15.97
CA THR A 368 -19.49 -16.85 15.84
C THR A 368 -20.24 -16.79 17.17
N GLY A 369 -21.54 -16.50 17.17
CA GLY A 369 -22.39 -16.51 18.37
C GLY A 369 -22.09 -15.39 19.38
N LYS A 370 -21.28 -14.40 19.01
CA LYS A 370 -20.97 -13.20 19.82
C LYS A 370 -21.48 -11.93 19.16
N VAL A 371 -21.25 -11.81 17.86
CA VAL A 371 -21.91 -10.87 16.94
C VAL A 371 -22.88 -11.67 16.05
N SER A 372 -23.97 -11.05 15.60
CA SER A 372 -24.93 -11.65 14.66
C SER A 372 -24.22 -12.15 13.40
N GLU A 373 -24.64 -13.30 12.86
CA GLU A 373 -23.95 -13.95 11.74
C GLU A 373 -23.97 -13.11 10.46
N ASN A 374 -25.04 -12.33 10.26
CA ASN A 374 -25.17 -11.37 9.16
C ASN A 374 -24.32 -10.10 9.33
N ARG A 375 -23.74 -9.86 10.52
CA ARG A 375 -23.11 -8.59 10.93
C ARG A 375 -21.64 -8.77 11.37
N ARG A 376 -20.99 -9.86 10.97
CA ARG A 376 -19.63 -10.22 11.40
C ARG A 376 -18.52 -9.41 10.74
N PHE A 377 -18.89 -8.38 9.98
CA PHE A 377 -18.00 -7.57 9.14
C PHE A 377 -18.27 -6.08 9.35
N LEU A 378 -17.21 -5.37 9.74
CA LEU A 378 -17.17 -3.90 9.79
C LEU A 378 -16.24 -3.42 8.69
N ASN A 379 -16.74 -2.51 7.85
CA ASN A 379 -16.01 -1.96 6.71
C ASN A 379 -15.45 -0.57 7.04
N VAL A 380 -14.14 -0.41 6.88
CA VAL A 380 -13.43 0.87 7.00
C VAL A 380 -12.84 1.21 5.64
N THR A 381 -13.45 2.19 4.97
CA THR A 381 -13.03 2.64 3.63
C THR A 381 -12.48 4.06 3.71
N GLY A 382 -11.34 4.29 3.06
CA GLY A 382 -10.76 5.62 2.90
C GLY A 382 -11.58 6.45 1.92
N TYR A 383 -12.28 7.47 2.42
CA TYR A 383 -13.06 8.41 1.62
C TYR A 383 -12.50 9.83 1.73
N THR A 384 -12.84 10.64 0.75
CA THR A 384 -12.12 11.90 0.49
C THR A 384 -13.03 13.13 0.48
N GLU A 385 -14.32 12.88 0.32
CA GLU A 385 -15.40 13.84 0.36
C GLU A 385 -15.86 14.03 1.82
N THR A 386 -16.14 15.28 2.23
CA THR A 386 -17.12 15.49 3.29
C THR A 386 -18.47 15.00 2.78
N GLU A 387 -19.33 14.45 3.64
CA GLU A 387 -20.69 13.99 3.29
C GLU A 387 -21.46 15.10 2.54
N GLY A 388 -21.58 14.98 1.20
CA GLY A 388 -22.16 16.00 0.31
C GLY A 388 -21.17 16.93 -0.41
N GLN A 389 -20.02 16.43 -0.87
CA GLN A 389 -19.07 17.14 -1.75
C GLN A 389 -18.65 16.25 -2.94
N ASP A 390 -18.49 16.83 -4.13
CA ASP A 390 -18.17 16.08 -5.38
C ASP A 390 -16.64 15.98 -5.67
N ALA A 391 -15.78 16.51 -4.80
CA ALA A 391 -14.35 16.68 -5.05
C ALA A 391 -13.49 15.76 -4.17
N GLY A 392 -13.15 14.58 -4.70
CA GLY A 392 -12.24 13.63 -4.05
C GLY A 392 -10.76 14.03 -4.09
N LEU A 393 -9.90 13.24 -3.43
CA LEU A 393 -8.45 13.47 -3.47
C LEU A 393 -7.88 13.25 -4.87
N ASP A 394 -7.06 14.20 -5.34
CA ASP A 394 -6.29 14.03 -6.56
C ASP A 394 -5.27 12.88 -6.44
N ALA A 395 -5.47 11.82 -7.21
CA ALA A 395 -4.54 10.69 -7.27
C ALA A 395 -3.15 11.07 -7.84
N ALA A 396 -3.01 12.15 -8.61
CA ALA A 396 -1.72 12.62 -9.10
C ALA A 396 -0.87 13.28 -7.99
N ALA A 397 -1.47 14.14 -7.16
CA ALA A 397 -0.80 14.75 -6.00
C ALA A 397 -0.33 13.73 -4.95
N ASN A 398 -0.97 12.55 -4.88
CA ASN A 398 -0.73 11.55 -3.82
C ASN A 398 0.28 10.45 -4.18
N LYS A 399 1.05 10.61 -5.26
CA LYS A 399 2.08 9.66 -5.74
C LYS A 399 3.39 9.64 -4.91
N VAL A 400 3.37 10.20 -3.71
CA VAL A 400 4.51 10.26 -2.77
C VAL A 400 4.12 9.58 -1.46
N GLY A 401 4.72 8.42 -1.21
CA GLY A 401 4.31 7.44 -0.19
C GLY A 401 3.91 8.05 1.15
N LYS A 402 2.63 7.86 1.51
CA LYS A 402 1.98 8.38 2.72
C LYS A 402 1.67 7.31 3.75
N LEU A 403 1.73 7.70 5.01
CA LEU A 403 1.38 6.86 6.15
C LEU A 403 0.16 7.46 6.87
N LEU A 404 -0.95 6.71 6.90
CA LEU A 404 -2.18 7.06 7.59
C LEU A 404 -2.33 6.27 8.89
N ASN A 405 -2.13 6.95 10.01
CA ASN A 405 -2.41 6.42 11.34
C ASN A 405 -3.91 6.60 11.65
N ILE A 406 -4.63 5.49 11.72
CA ILE A 406 -6.06 5.41 12.04
C ILE A 406 -6.20 4.84 13.45
N ASP A 407 -6.88 5.54 14.35
CA ASP A 407 -7.18 5.02 15.68
C ASP A 407 -8.69 4.87 15.86
N LEU A 408 -9.18 3.65 15.71
CA LEU A 408 -10.60 3.32 15.82
C LEU A 408 -11.07 3.25 17.27
N SER A 409 -10.16 3.24 18.26
CA SER A 409 -10.53 3.30 19.69
C SER A 409 -11.13 4.67 20.08
N LYS A 410 -10.69 5.74 19.42
CA LYS A 410 -11.09 7.13 19.69
C LYS A 410 -12.42 7.54 19.05
N VAL A 411 -13.00 6.67 18.21
CA VAL A 411 -14.30 6.90 17.56
C VAL A 411 -15.40 7.03 18.61
N ASN A 412 -16.42 7.86 18.32
CA ASN A 412 -17.57 8.11 19.21
C ASN A 412 -17.16 8.52 20.63
N GLY A 413 -16.20 9.44 20.75
CA GLY A 413 -15.71 9.94 22.04
C GLY A 413 -15.00 8.89 22.90
N GLY A 414 -14.54 7.78 22.32
CA GLY A 414 -13.97 6.65 23.07
C GLY A 414 -14.97 5.52 23.39
N ASN A 415 -16.22 5.62 22.90
CA ASN A 415 -17.18 4.52 22.97
C ASN A 415 -16.92 3.45 21.89
N GLY A 416 -16.14 3.77 20.85
CA GLY A 416 -15.82 2.85 19.75
C GLY A 416 -16.94 2.73 18.72
N ILE A 417 -16.75 1.81 17.78
CA ILE A 417 -17.65 1.59 16.65
C ILE A 417 -18.71 0.55 17.03
N LEU A 418 -19.98 0.89 16.85
CA LEU A 418 -21.07 -0.07 16.96
C LEU A 418 -21.01 -1.04 15.76
N VAL A 419 -21.05 -2.35 16.02
CA VAL A 419 -21.01 -3.42 14.99
C VAL A 419 -22.43 -3.86 14.56
N ASP A 420 -23.47 -3.34 15.23
CA ASP A 420 -24.87 -3.53 14.84
C ASP A 420 -25.31 -2.54 13.74
N ALA A 421 -25.85 -3.08 12.65
CA ALA A 421 -26.38 -2.30 11.51
C ALA A 421 -27.70 -1.58 11.80
N ASP A 422 -28.39 -1.90 12.90
CA ASP A 422 -29.63 -1.23 13.33
C ASP A 422 -29.54 -0.81 14.80
N PRO A 423 -29.49 0.51 15.09
CA PRO A 423 -29.43 1.04 16.45
C PRO A 423 -30.81 1.22 17.11
N THR A 424 -31.88 0.66 16.55
CA THR A 424 -33.23 0.70 17.16
C THR A 424 -33.42 -0.38 18.23
N ILE A 425 -33.25 -1.66 17.89
CA ILE A 425 -33.52 -2.81 18.78
C ILE A 425 -32.61 -4.02 18.42
N PRO A 426 -31.99 -4.71 19.40
CA PRO A 426 -31.27 -5.97 19.16
C PRO A 426 -32.19 -7.17 18.85
N GLU A 427 -31.64 -8.17 18.16
CA GLU A 427 -32.38 -9.26 17.51
C GLU A 427 -33.40 -10.04 18.37
N GLY A 428 -34.40 -10.58 17.67
CA GLY A 428 -35.45 -11.44 18.22
C GLY A 428 -36.59 -10.70 18.92
N VAL A 429 -36.98 -9.53 18.41
CA VAL A 429 -38.35 -8.98 18.52
C VAL A 429 -38.87 -8.84 17.09
N ILE A 430 -40.14 -9.17 16.87
CA ILE A 430 -40.75 -9.35 15.54
C ILE A 430 -41.19 -7.98 14.97
N PRO A 431 -41.04 -7.71 13.66
CA PRO A 431 -40.49 -8.58 12.61
C PRO A 431 -38.97 -8.39 12.40
N GLU A 432 -38.30 -9.46 11.95
CA GLU A 432 -36.86 -9.46 11.70
C GLU A 432 -36.49 -8.81 10.35
N PRO A 433 -35.50 -7.90 10.29
CA PRO A 433 -35.08 -7.27 9.04
C PRO A 433 -34.29 -8.24 8.16
N GLY A 434 -34.88 -8.65 7.04
CA GLY A 434 -34.32 -9.64 6.11
C GLY A 434 -33.11 -9.14 5.30
N GLY A 435 -31.93 -9.15 5.92
CA GLY A 435 -30.63 -8.97 5.25
C GLY A 435 -30.16 -10.22 4.49
N LYS A 436 -29.12 -10.06 3.65
CA LYS A 436 -28.37 -11.15 3.02
C LYS A 436 -26.86 -10.93 3.20
N GLU A 437 -26.14 -12.03 3.38
CA GLU A 437 -24.68 -12.12 3.50
C GLU A 437 -23.97 -11.57 2.25
N ASP A 438 -23.21 -10.47 2.39
CA ASP A 438 -22.25 -9.94 1.40
C ASP A 438 -21.33 -8.92 2.10
N PHE A 439 -20.04 -8.86 1.74
CA PHE A 439 -19.08 -7.84 2.20
C PHE A 439 -19.44 -6.41 1.73
N ASN A 440 -20.15 -6.27 0.61
CA ASN A 440 -20.44 -4.96 0.00
C ASN A 440 -21.89 -4.49 0.17
N ASN A 441 -22.72 -5.24 0.90
CA ASN A 441 -24.10 -4.88 1.18
C ASN A 441 -24.18 -3.85 2.33
N GLU A 442 -24.50 -2.60 1.99
CA GLU A 442 -24.65 -1.49 2.97
C GLU A 442 -25.75 -1.77 4.01
N SER A 443 -26.70 -2.67 3.72
CA SER A 443 -27.76 -3.10 4.66
C SER A 443 -27.34 -4.24 5.60
N ALA A 444 -26.10 -4.74 5.51
CA ALA A 444 -25.56 -5.83 6.34
C ALA A 444 -24.25 -5.48 7.07
N ASN A 445 -23.45 -4.57 6.50
CA ASN A 445 -22.16 -4.15 7.06
C ASN A 445 -22.28 -2.76 7.67
N VAL A 446 -21.62 -2.53 8.80
CA VAL A 446 -21.40 -1.15 9.28
C VAL A 446 -20.31 -0.51 8.42
N ILE A 447 -20.53 0.73 7.96
CA ILE A 447 -19.59 1.44 7.08
C ILE A 447 -19.04 2.69 7.80
N VAL A 448 -17.78 2.60 8.22
CA VAL A 448 -17.06 3.72 8.82
C VAL A 448 -16.29 4.44 7.71
N ARG A 449 -16.68 5.70 7.46
CA ARG A 449 -15.99 6.56 6.49
C ARG A 449 -14.80 7.23 7.18
N VAL A 450 -13.61 6.98 6.66
CA VAL A 450 -12.39 7.65 7.10
C VAL A 450 -12.17 8.86 6.20
N GLN A 451 -12.38 10.08 6.74
CA GLN A 451 -12.10 11.31 6.01
C GLN A 451 -10.64 11.71 6.21
N VAL A 452 -9.86 11.64 5.13
CA VAL A 452 -8.46 12.05 5.10
C VAL A 452 -8.36 13.52 4.73
N GLN A 453 -7.80 14.35 5.62
CA GLN A 453 -7.60 15.79 5.38
C GLN A 453 -6.16 16.21 5.69
N PRO A 454 -5.60 17.09 4.86
CA PRO A 454 -4.76 16.68 3.73
C PRO A 454 -3.59 15.76 4.15
N TRP A 455 -3.88 14.47 4.42
CA TRP A 455 -2.93 13.44 4.89
C TRP A 455 -2.13 13.76 6.17
N VAL A 456 -2.50 14.81 6.91
CA VAL A 456 -1.90 15.17 8.21
C VAL A 456 -2.87 14.96 9.38
N ALA A 457 -4.16 14.81 9.10
CA ALA A 457 -5.18 14.43 10.06
C ALA A 457 -6.11 13.35 9.47
N VAL A 458 -6.46 12.37 10.31
CA VAL A 458 -7.42 11.31 10.00
C VAL A 458 -8.61 11.51 10.91
N ASN A 459 -9.74 11.91 10.33
CA ASN A 459 -11.01 11.94 11.04
C ASN A 459 -11.81 10.70 10.66
N VAL A 460 -12.37 10.01 11.65
CA VAL A 460 -13.08 8.74 11.46
C VAL A 460 -14.52 8.92 11.89
N PHE A 461 -15.46 8.75 10.95
CA PHE A 461 -16.89 8.95 11.19
C PHE A 461 -17.66 7.65 10.89
N PRO A 462 -18.42 7.10 11.85
CA PRO A 462 -19.35 6.02 11.57
C PRO A 462 -20.55 6.57 10.80
N ILE A 463 -20.97 5.86 9.75
CA ILE A 463 -22.09 6.24 8.91
C ILE A 463 -23.00 5.03 8.67
N LEU A 464 -24.30 5.33 8.65
CA LEU A 464 -25.38 4.49 8.14
C LEU A 464 -26.00 5.31 7.00
#